data_AF-A0A928ZHS7-F1
#
_entry.id   AF-A0A928ZHS7-F1
#
_cell.length_a   1.000
_cell.length_b   1.000
_cell.length_c   1.000
_cell.angle_alpha   90.00
_cell.angle_beta   90.00
_cell.angle_gamma   90.00
#
_symmetry.space_group_name_H-M   'P 1'
#
loop_
_entity.id
_entity.type
_entity.pdbx_description
1 polymer ?
#
loop_
_entity_poly.entity_id
_entity_poly.type
_entity_poly.pdbx_seq_one_letter_code
_entity_poly.pdbx_strand_id
1 'polypeptide(L)'
;MVQLNEPTRHGDQEVTILTNLPVSVADAPTIAQLYLKRWNIEGMFQVITDTFDCELNTLGYPKAALFVFCVAIVAFNILSTVKAALKSVHGVGKVEAGLSDYYLVEEVQGTYRGMNIALPAPLWIPFLQMNLSEFALTLKQWASEIDLKRFCSSKRGKKKPKPKPTYDPKHPHRSTARLL
;
A
#
# COMPACT_ATOMS: atom_id res chain seq x y z
N MET A 1 -26.76 -12.48 -4.42
CA MET A 1 -26.67 -11.04 -4.75
C MET A 1 -26.64 -10.26 -3.45
N VAL A 2 -25.81 -9.22 -3.40
CA VAL A 2 -25.74 -8.30 -2.27
C VAL A 2 -26.21 -6.94 -2.78
N GLN A 3 -27.27 -6.41 -2.17
CA GLN A 3 -27.77 -5.06 -2.40
C GLN A 3 -26.80 -4.05 -1.76
N LEU A 4 -26.44 -3.02 -2.52
CA LEU A 4 -25.57 -1.96 -2.07
C LEU A 4 -26.37 -0.84 -1.41
N ASN A 5 -25.85 -0.26 -0.33
CA ASN A 5 -26.47 0.91 0.31
C ASN A 5 -26.43 2.16 -0.60
N GLU A 6 -25.41 2.26 -1.44
CA GLU A 6 -25.24 3.31 -2.45
C GLU A 6 -24.88 2.67 -3.78
N PRO A 7 -25.37 3.20 -4.91
CA PRO A 7 -25.05 2.67 -6.22
C PRO A 7 -23.55 2.78 -6.53
N THR A 8 -23.03 1.89 -7.38
CA THR A 8 -21.65 1.98 -7.89
C THR A 8 -21.48 3.27 -8.71
N ARG A 9 -20.22 3.59 -9.05
CA ARG A 9 -19.91 4.68 -10.00
C ARG A 9 -20.66 4.56 -11.33
N HIS A 10 -21.06 3.35 -11.72
CA HIS A 10 -21.78 3.06 -12.95
C HIS A 10 -23.30 2.96 -12.76
N GLY A 11 -23.80 3.17 -11.54
CA GLY A 11 -25.22 3.14 -11.22
C GLY A 11 -25.76 1.78 -10.79
N ASP A 12 -24.91 0.75 -10.69
CA ASP A 12 -25.34 -0.59 -10.28
C ASP A 12 -25.73 -0.60 -8.81
N GLN A 13 -26.85 -1.25 -8.47
CA GLN A 13 -27.31 -1.36 -7.08
C GLN A 13 -27.03 -2.71 -6.44
N GLU A 14 -26.49 -3.65 -7.22
CA GLU A 14 -26.28 -5.02 -6.77
C GLU A 14 -24.92 -5.53 -7.22
N VAL A 15 -24.28 -6.32 -6.36
CA VAL A 15 -23.06 -7.05 -6.69
C VAL A 15 -23.32 -8.54 -6.53
N THR A 16 -22.87 -9.31 -7.52
CA THR A 16 -22.91 -10.78 -7.47
C THR A 16 -21.50 -11.32 -7.25
N ILE A 17 -21.32 -12.10 -6.19
CA ILE A 17 -20.07 -12.78 -5.89
C ILE A 17 -20.30 -14.28 -6.12
N LEU A 18 -19.45 -14.88 -6.95
CA LEU A 18 -19.39 -16.33 -7.11
C LEU A 18 -18.34 -16.88 -6.15
N THR A 19 -18.73 -17.89 -5.38
CA THR A 19 -17.88 -18.49 -4.35
C THR A 19 -18.10 -20.00 -4.33
N ASN A 20 -17.03 -20.75 -4.05
CA ASN A 20 -17.09 -22.19 -3.79
C ASN A 20 -17.25 -22.53 -2.30
N LEU A 21 -17.37 -21.52 -1.44
CA LEU A 21 -17.58 -21.72 -0.01
C LEU A 21 -19.02 -22.18 0.25
N PRO A 22 -19.21 -23.25 1.04
CA PRO A 22 -20.55 -23.69 1.41
C PRO A 22 -21.16 -22.72 2.42
N VAL A 23 -22.49 -22.62 2.42
CA VAL A 23 -23.27 -21.74 3.31
C VAL A 23 -23.02 -22.04 4.80
N SER A 24 -22.62 -23.27 5.14
CA SER A 24 -22.27 -23.67 6.50
C SER A 24 -20.97 -23.03 7.03
N VAL A 25 -20.10 -22.52 6.15
CA VAL A 25 -18.81 -21.91 6.52
C VAL A 25 -18.92 -20.40 6.64
N ALA A 26 -19.61 -19.75 5.70
CA ALA A 26 -19.78 -18.30 5.70
C ALA A 26 -21.09 -17.90 5.01
N ASP A 27 -21.75 -16.91 5.58
CA ASP A 27 -22.93 -16.29 4.97
C ASP A 27 -22.54 -15.26 3.90
N ALA A 28 -23.51 -14.84 3.10
CA ALA A 28 -23.28 -13.91 2.00
C ALA A 28 -22.69 -12.55 2.44
N PRO A 29 -23.13 -11.90 3.54
CA PRO A 29 -22.52 -10.68 4.04
C PRO A 29 -21.05 -10.86 4.45
N THR A 30 -20.72 -11.96 5.13
CA THR A 30 -19.33 -12.25 5.51
C THR A 30 -18.45 -12.41 4.26
N ILE A 31 -18.92 -13.14 3.25
CA ILE A 31 -18.20 -13.32 1.99
C ILE A 31 -17.99 -11.98 1.29
N ALA A 32 -19.00 -11.12 1.26
CA ALA A 32 -18.89 -9.78 0.67
C ALA A 32 -17.87 -8.90 1.41
N GLN A 33 -17.89 -8.90 2.74
CA GLN A 33 -16.92 -8.16 3.56
C GLN A 33 -15.48 -8.67 3.34
N LEU A 34 -15.29 -9.99 3.22
CA LEU A 34 -13.99 -10.57 2.89
C LEU A 34 -13.54 -10.18 1.49
N TYR A 35 -14.45 -10.19 0.51
CA TYR A 35 -14.14 -9.80 -0.86
C TYR A 35 -13.71 -8.33 -0.96
N LEU A 36 -14.27 -7.44 -0.15
CA LEU A 36 -13.80 -6.04 -0.07
C LEU A 36 -12.32 -5.92 0.33
N LYS A 37 -11.80 -6.84 1.15
CA LYS A 37 -10.38 -6.85 1.53
C LYS A 37 -9.45 -7.19 0.36
N ARG A 38 -9.97 -7.69 -0.77
CA ARG A 38 -9.19 -7.92 -1.99
C ARG A 38 -8.55 -6.62 -2.50
N TRP A 39 -9.19 -5.47 -2.28
CA TRP A 39 -8.64 -4.16 -2.67
C TRP A 39 -7.29 -3.86 -2.03
N ASN A 40 -6.95 -4.50 -0.90
CA ASN A 40 -5.64 -4.37 -0.28
C ASN A 40 -4.50 -4.84 -1.22
N ILE A 41 -4.78 -5.77 -2.14
CA ILE A 41 -3.82 -6.23 -3.14
C ILE A 41 -3.48 -5.09 -4.11
N GLU A 42 -4.47 -4.35 -4.58
CA GLU A 42 -4.26 -3.20 -5.46
C GLU A 42 -3.48 -2.10 -4.73
N GLY A 43 -3.79 -1.87 -3.46
CA GLY A 43 -3.02 -0.96 -2.61
C GLY A 43 -1.55 -1.37 -2.49
N MET A 44 -1.26 -2.65 -2.30
CA MET A 44 0.10 -3.18 -2.29
C MET A 44 0.80 -2.94 -3.64
N PHE A 45 0.15 -3.27 -4.76
CA PHE A 45 0.72 -3.06 -6.09
C PHE A 45 1.03 -1.57 -6.33
N GLN A 46 0.14 -0.67 -5.95
CA GLN A 46 0.38 0.77 -6.05
C GLN A 46 1.63 1.19 -5.28
N VAL A 47 1.80 0.73 -4.04
CA VAL A 47 2.99 1.06 -3.22
C VAL A 47 4.26 0.52 -3.85
N ILE A 48 4.24 -0.74 -4.29
CA ILE A 48 5.40 -1.40 -4.89
C ILE A 48 5.80 -0.70 -6.20
N THR A 49 4.84 -0.27 -7.02
CA THR A 49 5.09 0.48 -8.26
C THR A 49 5.59 1.89 -7.98
N ASP A 50 4.94 2.65 -7.11
CA ASP A 50 5.24 4.06 -6.89
C ASP A 50 6.47 4.30 -6.01
N THR A 51 6.82 3.34 -5.14
CA THR A 51 7.82 3.54 -4.08
C THR A 51 9.05 2.65 -4.23
N PHE A 52 8.91 1.45 -4.77
CA PHE A 52 10.03 0.50 -4.91
C PHE A 52 10.56 0.38 -6.34
N ASP A 53 10.03 1.14 -7.31
CA ASP A 53 10.42 1.06 -8.72
C ASP A 53 10.44 -0.38 -9.24
N CYS A 54 9.41 -1.17 -8.91
CA CYS A 54 9.38 -2.61 -9.20
C CYS A 54 9.41 -2.95 -10.69
N GLU A 55 9.08 -1.99 -11.55
CA GLU A 55 9.14 -2.09 -13.01
C GLU A 55 10.24 -1.16 -13.54
N LEU A 56 11.47 -1.68 -13.56
CA LEU A 56 12.60 -0.97 -14.13
C LEU A 56 12.47 -0.92 -15.67
N ASN A 57 12.14 0.25 -16.20
CA ASN A 57 11.99 0.50 -17.65
C ASN A 57 13.20 0.06 -18.49
N THR A 58 14.39 0.00 -17.89
CA THR A 58 15.65 -0.34 -18.56
C THR A 58 15.96 -1.84 -18.52
N LEU A 59 15.18 -2.65 -17.80
CA LEU A 59 15.44 -4.07 -17.60
C LEU A 59 14.74 -4.93 -18.65
N GLY A 60 15.32 -5.00 -19.85
CA GLY A 60 14.79 -5.76 -20.99
C GLY A 60 14.91 -7.29 -20.91
N TYR A 61 15.14 -7.86 -19.72
CA TYR A 61 15.32 -9.30 -19.51
C TYR A 61 14.20 -9.87 -18.65
N PRO A 62 13.26 -10.67 -19.21
CA PRO A 62 12.07 -11.13 -18.48
C PRO A 62 12.35 -11.85 -17.17
N LYS A 63 13.42 -12.67 -17.12
CA LYS A 63 13.83 -13.36 -15.89
C LYS A 63 14.32 -12.40 -14.79
N ALA A 64 15.06 -11.36 -15.17
CA ALA A 64 15.54 -10.36 -14.22
C ALA A 64 14.38 -9.47 -13.75
N ALA A 65 13.46 -9.10 -14.63
CA ALA A 65 12.26 -8.35 -14.27
C ALA A 65 11.39 -9.11 -13.26
N LEU A 66 11.16 -10.40 -13.49
CA LEU A 66 10.43 -11.25 -12.53
C LEU A 66 11.16 -11.33 -11.18
N PHE A 67 12.48 -11.47 -11.19
CA PHE A 67 13.27 -11.51 -9.96
C PHE A 67 13.15 -10.21 -9.16
N VAL A 68 13.34 -9.05 -9.80
CA VAL A 68 13.21 -7.73 -9.15
C VAL A 68 11.81 -7.54 -8.58
N PHE A 69 10.78 -7.92 -9.35
CA PHE A 69 9.40 -7.89 -8.89
C PHE A 69 9.18 -8.76 -7.64
N CYS A 70 9.73 -9.98 -7.61
CA CYS A 70 9.68 -10.84 -6.41
C CYS A 70 10.39 -10.20 -5.20
N VAL A 71 11.55 -9.58 -5.40
CA VAL A 71 12.27 -8.87 -4.33
C VAL A 71 11.43 -7.70 -3.81
N ALA A 72 10.74 -6.98 -4.68
CA ALA A 72 9.87 -5.86 -4.29
C ALA A 72 8.68 -6.33 -3.42
N ILE A 73 8.12 -7.51 -3.70
CA ILE A 73 7.09 -8.14 -2.83
C ILE A 73 7.67 -8.46 -1.45
N VAL A 74 8.89 -9.03 -1.38
CA VAL A 74 9.55 -9.31 -0.10
C VAL A 74 9.82 -8.02 0.68
N ALA A 75 10.29 -6.97 0.01
CA ALA A 75 10.49 -5.65 0.62
C ALA A 75 9.17 -5.07 1.16
N PHE A 76 8.05 -5.27 0.46
CA PHE A 76 6.74 -4.86 0.95
C PHE A 76 6.31 -5.59 2.22
N ASN A 77 6.70 -6.85 2.42
CA ASN A 77 6.45 -7.56 3.68
C ASN A 77 7.19 -6.92 4.86
N ILE A 78 8.42 -6.43 4.63
CA ILE A 78 9.21 -5.71 5.63
C ILE A 78 8.50 -4.38 5.96
N LEU A 79 8.13 -3.60 4.94
CA LEU A 79 7.37 -2.35 5.13
C LEU A 79 6.05 -2.58 5.88
N SER A 80 5.33 -3.64 5.53
CA SER A 80 4.08 -4.03 6.20
C SER A 80 4.29 -4.37 7.68
N THR A 81 5.40 -5.02 8.01
CA THR A 81 5.78 -5.35 9.40
C THR A 81 6.07 -4.07 10.20
N VAL A 82 6.83 -3.14 9.62
CA VAL A 82 7.08 -1.82 10.22
C VAL A 82 5.78 -1.06 10.44
N LYS A 83 4.89 -1.02 9.43
CA LYS A 83 3.56 -0.40 9.55
C LYS A 83 2.73 -1.06 10.64
N ALA A 84 2.77 -2.38 10.78
CA ALA A 84 2.04 -3.10 11.83
C ALA A 84 2.54 -2.71 13.23
N ALA A 85 3.85 -2.60 13.43
CA ALA A 85 4.44 -2.14 14.68
C ALA A 85 3.98 -0.71 15.01
N LEU A 86 4.07 0.22 14.04
CA LEU A 86 3.61 1.61 14.19
C LEU A 86 2.11 1.68 14.51
N LYS A 87 1.27 0.92 13.80
CA LYS A 87 -0.19 0.85 14.05
C LYS A 87 -0.48 0.37 15.47
N SER A 88 0.29 -0.57 15.99
CA SER A 88 0.07 -1.13 17.32
C SER A 88 0.38 -0.13 18.45
N VAL A 89 1.29 0.82 18.23
CA VAL A 89 1.71 1.81 19.24
C VAL A 89 0.94 3.12 19.10
N HIS A 90 0.79 3.62 17.87
CA HIS A 90 0.22 4.95 17.60
C HIS A 90 -1.26 4.92 17.20
N GLY A 91 -1.81 3.73 17.00
CA GLY A 91 -3.19 3.50 16.60
C GLY A 91 -3.37 3.43 15.08
N VAL A 92 -4.20 2.48 14.64
CA VAL A 92 -4.46 2.17 13.22
C VAL A 92 -4.87 3.40 12.43
N GLY A 93 -5.84 4.17 12.94
CA GLY A 93 -6.40 5.31 12.21
C GLY A 93 -5.41 6.46 11.96
N LYS A 94 -4.47 6.71 12.89
CA LYS A 94 -3.46 7.77 12.70
C LYS A 94 -2.44 7.37 11.62
N VAL A 95 -2.03 6.10 11.64
CA VAL A 95 -1.03 5.59 10.69
C VAL A 95 -1.63 5.50 9.29
N GLU A 96 -2.83 4.95 9.13
CA GLU A 96 -3.46 4.82 7.81
C GLU A 96 -3.83 6.17 7.17
N ALA A 97 -4.18 7.18 7.99
CA ALA A 97 -4.58 8.49 7.46
C ALA A 97 -3.40 9.43 7.16
N GLY A 98 -2.22 9.16 7.73
CA GLY A 98 -1.12 10.12 7.76
C GLY A 98 0.19 9.61 7.20
N LEU A 99 0.54 8.35 7.44
CA LEU A 99 1.85 7.81 7.13
C LEU A 99 2.10 7.74 5.61
N SER A 100 3.25 8.27 5.18
CA SER A 100 3.72 8.20 3.81
C SER A 100 4.63 6.98 3.64
N ASP A 101 4.22 6.02 2.81
CA ASP A 101 5.07 4.87 2.47
C ASP A 101 6.36 5.34 1.78
N TYR A 102 6.28 6.40 0.96
CA TYR A 102 7.43 7.02 0.31
C TYR A 102 8.48 7.52 1.31
N TYR A 103 8.09 8.28 2.33
CA TYR A 103 9.06 8.83 3.29
C TYR A 103 9.72 7.76 4.16
N LEU A 104 9.00 6.67 4.46
CA LEU A 104 9.62 5.54 5.16
C LEU A 104 10.70 4.87 4.31
N VAL A 105 10.41 4.63 3.03
CA VAL A 105 11.36 3.98 2.13
C VAL A 105 12.55 4.88 1.84
N GLU A 106 12.30 6.17 1.62
CA GLU A 106 13.34 7.18 1.40
C GLU A 106 14.29 7.30 2.60
N GLU A 107 13.77 7.33 3.83
CA GLU A 107 14.60 7.34 5.04
C GLU A 107 15.51 6.11 5.13
N VAL A 108 14.99 4.91 4.81
CA VAL A 108 15.80 3.68 4.80
C VAL A 108 16.90 3.77 3.73
N GLN A 109 16.56 4.20 2.51
CA GLN A 109 17.55 4.37 1.43
C GLN A 109 18.63 5.39 1.78
N GLY A 110 18.25 6.52 2.39
CA GLY A 110 19.16 7.60 2.78
C GLY A 110 20.07 7.24 3.96
N THR A 111 19.58 6.45 4.91
CA THR A 111 20.33 6.10 6.13
C THR A 111 21.14 4.81 6.01
N TYR A 112 20.77 3.89 5.10
CA TYR A 112 21.37 2.56 5.00
C TYR A 112 22.90 2.57 4.94
N ARG A 113 23.50 3.43 4.10
CA ARG A 113 24.96 3.51 3.97
C ARG A 113 25.63 3.94 5.26
N GLY A 114 25.05 4.90 5.98
CA GLY A 114 25.56 5.37 7.27
C GLY A 114 25.44 4.28 8.34
N MET A 115 24.29 3.60 8.39
CA MET A 115 24.07 2.47 9.31
C MET A 115 25.07 1.34 9.06
N ASN A 116 25.34 0.99 7.81
CA ASN A 116 26.29 -0.08 7.46
C ASN A 116 27.73 0.24 7.89
N ILE A 117 28.09 1.52 8.02
CA ILE A 117 29.39 1.96 8.55
C ILE A 117 29.38 1.94 10.08
N ALA A 118 28.31 2.41 10.70
CA ALA A 118 28.21 2.59 12.14
C ALA A 118 27.89 1.30 12.91
N LEU A 119 27.21 0.34 12.29
CA LEU A 119 26.67 -0.87 12.94
C LEU A 119 27.37 -2.14 12.41
N PRO A 120 28.44 -2.62 13.06
CA PRO A 120 29.15 -3.81 12.62
C PRO A 120 28.28 -5.07 12.73
N ALA A 121 28.57 -6.07 11.89
CA ALA A 121 27.81 -7.31 11.76
C ALA A 121 27.47 -8.02 13.10
N PRO A 122 28.37 -8.10 14.10
CA PRO A 122 28.07 -8.78 15.37
C PRO A 122 26.91 -8.19 16.16
N LEU A 123 26.59 -6.90 15.99
CA LEU A 123 25.45 -6.27 16.67
C LEU A 123 24.10 -6.83 16.22
N TRP A 124 24.04 -7.47 15.06
CA TRP A 124 22.80 -8.04 14.52
C TRP A 124 22.53 -9.47 15.00
N ILE A 125 23.54 -10.17 15.54
CA ILE A 125 23.44 -11.57 15.97
C ILE A 125 22.32 -11.80 17.00
N PRO A 126 22.13 -10.95 18.04
CA PRO A 126 21.07 -11.17 19.02
C PRO A 126 19.67 -11.22 18.39
N PHE A 127 19.40 -10.39 17.38
CA PHE A 127 18.09 -10.35 16.72
C PHE A 127 17.81 -11.61 15.89
N LEU A 128 18.84 -12.29 15.39
CA LEU A 128 18.69 -13.57 14.67
C LEU A 128 18.30 -14.73 15.60
N GLN A 129 18.58 -14.60 16.90
CA GLN A 129 18.32 -15.62 17.91
C GLN A 129 17.06 -15.34 18.74
N MET A 130 16.52 -14.12 18.65
CA MET A 130 15.29 -13.74 19.35
C MET A 130 14.11 -14.59 18.89
N ASN A 131 13.24 -14.94 19.83
CA ASN A 131 11.95 -15.51 19.48
C ASN A 131 11.00 -14.43 18.92
N LEU A 132 9.92 -14.87 18.28
CA LEU A 132 8.98 -13.96 17.61
C LEU A 132 8.35 -12.94 18.57
N SER A 133 8.05 -13.34 19.80
CA SER A 133 7.43 -12.46 20.79
C SER A 133 8.38 -11.36 21.27
N GLU A 134 9.63 -11.72 21.57
CA GLU A 134 10.69 -10.77 21.92
C GLU A 134 10.94 -9.79 20.79
N PHE A 135 11.09 -10.29 19.56
CA PHE A 135 11.31 -9.45 18.39
C PHE A 135 10.15 -8.48 18.17
N ALA A 136 8.90 -8.93 18.31
CA ALA A 136 7.73 -8.07 18.21
C ALA A 136 7.68 -6.98 19.32
N LEU A 137 8.12 -7.30 20.55
CA LEU A 137 8.22 -6.31 21.63
C LEU A 137 9.30 -5.27 21.33
N THR A 138 10.45 -5.69 20.83
CA THR A 138 11.51 -4.78 20.40
C THR A 138 11.05 -3.84 19.29
N LEU A 139 10.35 -4.35 18.28
CA LEU A 139 9.78 -3.53 17.22
C LEU A 139 8.78 -2.49 17.76
N LYS A 140 7.96 -2.87 18.74
CA LYS A 140 7.03 -1.92 19.40
C LYS A 140 7.76 -0.87 20.21
N GLN A 141 8.83 -1.24 20.91
CA GLN A 141 9.66 -0.30 21.65
C GLN A 141 10.32 0.70 20.70
N TRP A 142 10.88 0.27 19.58
CA TRP A 142 11.41 1.22 18.59
C TRP A 142 10.31 2.08 17.98
N ALA A 143 9.14 1.49 17.72
CA ALA A 143 8.00 2.24 17.23
C ALA A 143 7.52 3.34 18.20
N SER A 144 7.67 3.18 19.52
CA SER A 144 7.30 4.24 20.49
C SER A 144 8.23 5.44 20.48
N GLU A 145 9.49 5.25 20.09
CA GLU A 145 10.49 6.33 20.00
C GLU A 145 10.43 7.12 18.69
N ILE A 146 9.63 6.66 17.72
CA ILE A 146 9.52 7.32 16.41
C ILE A 146 8.68 8.59 16.49
N ASP A 147 9.24 9.71 16.01
CA ASP A 147 8.47 10.90 15.69
C ASP A 147 7.70 10.70 14.38
N LEU A 148 6.45 10.23 14.51
CA LEU A 148 5.56 9.99 13.38
C LEU A 148 5.35 11.21 12.48
N LYS A 149 5.46 12.45 13.00
CA LYS A 149 5.19 13.65 12.19
C LYS A 149 6.15 13.78 11.02
N ARG A 150 7.39 13.32 11.18
CA ARG A 150 8.41 13.34 10.11
C ARG A 150 8.03 12.49 8.90
N PHE A 151 7.26 11.43 9.13
CA PHE A 151 6.87 10.46 8.10
C PHE A 151 5.45 10.68 7.59
N CYS A 152 4.75 11.70 8.07
CA CYS A 152 3.40 12.00 7.63
C CYS A 152 3.39 12.73 6.28
N SER A 153 2.53 12.28 5.37
CA SER A 153 2.21 13.00 4.15
C SER A 153 1.47 14.31 4.47
N SER A 154 1.70 15.34 3.64
CA SER A 154 0.93 16.57 3.75
C SER A 154 -0.49 16.33 3.23
N LYS A 155 -1.51 16.75 4.00
CA LYS A 155 -2.89 16.66 3.53
C LYS A 155 -3.06 17.57 2.32
N ARG A 156 -3.22 16.99 1.14
CA ARG A 156 -3.53 17.75 -0.08
C ARG A 156 -4.88 18.46 0.11
N GLY A 157 -4.88 19.78 0.05
CA GLY A 157 -6.11 20.58 0.09
C GLY A 157 -7.05 20.23 -1.07
N LYS A 158 -8.34 20.59 -0.96
CA LYS A 158 -9.33 20.38 -2.02
C LYS A 158 -8.77 20.90 -3.36
N LYS A 159 -8.72 20.03 -4.37
CA LYS A 159 -8.26 20.38 -5.71
C LYS A 159 -9.10 21.55 -6.21
N LYS A 160 -8.47 22.70 -6.45
CA LYS A 160 -9.17 23.86 -7.01
C LYS A 160 -9.78 23.46 -8.36
N PRO A 161 -11.06 23.76 -8.62
CA PRO A 161 -11.66 23.48 -9.90
C PRO A 161 -10.84 24.19 -10.99
N LYS A 162 -10.35 23.41 -11.96
CA LYS A 162 -9.71 24.00 -13.14
C LYS A 162 -10.83 24.68 -13.96
N PRO A 163 -10.64 25.93 -14.43
CA PRO A 163 -11.58 26.52 -15.37
C PRO A 163 -11.71 25.58 -16.57
N LYS A 164 -12.95 25.33 -17.00
CA LYS A 164 -13.18 24.53 -18.20
C LYS A 164 -12.51 25.26 -19.38
N PRO A 165 -11.67 24.58 -20.18
CA PRO A 165 -11.15 25.19 -21.39
C PRO A 165 -12.32 25.61 -22.27
N THR A 166 -12.22 26.80 -22.88
CA THR A 166 -13.21 27.29 -23.83
C THR A 166 -13.35 26.28 -24.96
N TYR A 167 -14.58 25.89 -25.29
CA TYR A 167 -14.83 24.95 -26.37
C TYR A 167 -14.32 25.53 -27.69
N ASP A 168 -13.36 24.87 -28.33
CA ASP A 168 -12.89 25.20 -29.67
C ASP A 168 -13.67 24.35 -30.70
N PRO A 169 -14.53 24.96 -31.53
CA PRO A 169 -15.26 24.26 -32.58
C PRO A 169 -14.35 23.60 -33.63
N LYS A 170 -13.11 24.09 -33.79
CA LYS A 170 -12.12 23.53 -34.73
C LYS A 170 -11.44 22.27 -34.19
N HIS A 171 -11.40 22.11 -32.87
CA HIS A 171 -10.80 20.95 -32.19
C HIS A 171 -11.76 20.39 -31.14
N PRO A 172 -12.91 19.81 -31.55
CA PRO A 172 -13.88 19.28 -30.60
C PRO A 172 -13.29 18.09 -29.85
N HIS A 173 -13.18 18.19 -28.53
CA HIS A 173 -12.84 17.05 -27.69
C HIS A 173 -14.01 16.04 -27.70
N ARG A 174 -13.90 14.99 -28.51
CA ARG A 174 -14.86 13.89 -28.53
C ARG A 174 -14.35 12.76 -27.62
N SER A 175 -15.13 12.40 -26.60
CA SER A 175 -14.90 11.17 -25.84
C SER A 175 -15.10 9.97 -26.77
N THR A 176 -14.20 9.00 -26.73
CA THR A 176 -14.26 7.75 -27.50
C THR A 176 -15.58 6.99 -27.31
N ALA A 177 -16.21 7.12 -26.14
CA ALA A 177 -17.54 6.54 -25.86
C ALA A 177 -18.68 7.17 -26.67
N ARG A 178 -18.45 8.28 -27.36
CA ARG A 178 -19.41 8.91 -28.31
C ARG A 178 -19.15 8.53 -29.77
N LEU A 179 -18.09 7.78 -30.04
CA LEU A 179 -17.68 7.38 -31.40
C LEU A 179 -17.99 5.91 -31.70
N LEU A 180 -18.35 5.13 -30.67
CA LEU A 180 -18.89 3.78 -30.76
C LEU A 180 -20.39 3.83 -30.45
#